data_AF-A0A3R6RLW0-F1
#
_entry.id   AF-A0A3R6RLW0-F1
#
_cell.length_a   1.000
_cell.length_b   1.000
_cell.length_c   1.000
_cell.angle_alpha   90.00
_cell.angle_beta   90.00
_cell.angle_gamma   90.00
#
_symmetry.space_group_name_H-M   'P 1'
#
loop_
_entity.id
_entity.type
_entity.pdbx_description
1 polymer ?
#
loop_
_entity_poly.entity_id
_entity_poly.type
_entity_poly.pdbx_seq_one_letter_code
_entity_poly.pdbx_strand_id
1 'polypeptide(L)' 'MEEIREETKAQKEIAAYISRNNISASEVARKTKVDVGLLTGKAERKMNASEMLSVCAYLEIEPLSLI' A
#
# COMPACT_ATOMS: atom_id res chain seq x y z
N MET A 1 -18.01 -8.60 -11.02
CA MET A 1 -17.71 -8.88 -9.58
C MET A 1 -16.23 -9.24 -9.42
N GLU A 2 -15.32 -8.58 -10.15
CA GLU A 2 -13.89 -8.94 -10.23
C GLU A 2 -13.00 -7.86 -9.58
N GLU A 3 -13.35 -6.59 -9.73
CA GLU A 3 -12.64 -5.43 -9.15
C GLU A 3 -12.49 -5.49 -7.62
N ILE A 4 -13.43 -6.11 -6.89
CA ILE A 4 -13.38 -6.16 -5.42
C ILE A 4 -12.20 -7.01 -4.93
N ARG A 5 -11.72 -8.00 -5.71
CA ARG A 5 -10.63 -8.91 -5.33
C ARG A 5 -9.24 -8.34 -5.62
N GLU A 6 -9.06 -7.51 -6.64
CA GLU A 6 -7.75 -7.03 -7.08
C GLU A 6 -7.18 -5.93 -6.18
N GLU A 7 -8.00 -4.99 -5.69
CA GLU A 7 -7.54 -3.91 -4.80
C GLU A 7 -6.91 -4.44 -3.50
N THR A 8 -7.40 -5.59 -3.00
CA THR A 8 -6.82 -6.25 -1.84
C THR A 8 -5.48 -6.93 -2.11
N LYS A 9 -5.17 -7.28 -3.36
CA LYS A 9 -3.89 -7.87 -3.73
C LYS A 9 -2.80 -6.81 -3.72
N ALA A 10 -3.02 -5.69 -4.40
CA ALA A 10 -2.05 -4.60 -4.45
C ALA A 10 -1.72 -4.02 -3.06
N GLN A 11 -2.72 -3.85 -2.19
CA GLN A 11 -2.49 -3.42 -0.81
C GLN A 11 -1.66 -4.44 0.00
N LYS A 12 -1.91 -5.75 -0.20
CA LYS A 12 -1.11 -6.81 0.44
C LYS A 12 0.32 -6.84 -0.06
N GLU A 13 0.53 -6.65 -1.36
CA GLU A 13 1.87 -6.58 -1.95
C GLU A 13 2.66 -5.37 -1.44
N ILE A 14 2.03 -4.20 -1.27
CA ILE A 14 2.66 -3.04 -0.62
C ILE A 14 3.09 -3.38 0.81
N ALA A 15 2.19 -3.97 1.61
CA ALA A 15 2.51 -4.34 2.98
C ALA A 15 3.65 -5.37 3.05
N ALA A 16 3.64 -6.35 2.14
CA ALA A 16 4.70 -7.34 2.00
C ALA A 16 6.03 -6.68 1.58
N TYR A 17 6.00 -5.73 0.64
CA TYR A 17 7.18 -5.00 0.19
C TYR A 17 7.82 -4.19 1.32
N ILE A 18 7.00 -3.44 2.08
CA ILE A 18 7.45 -2.66 3.24
C ILE A 18 8.13 -3.59 4.26
N SER A 19 7.50 -4.75 4.55
CA SER A 19 8.04 -5.75 5.47
C SER A 19 9.35 -6.38 4.99
N ARG A 20 9.40 -6.85 3.73
CA ARG A 20 10.58 -7.51 3.13
C ARG A 20 11.81 -6.60 3.05
N ASN A 21 11.59 -5.31 2.80
CA ASN A 21 12.66 -4.32 2.68
C ASN A 21 12.97 -3.62 4.02
N ASN A 22 12.35 -4.06 5.12
CA ASN A 22 12.52 -3.48 6.46
C ASN A 22 12.26 -1.96 6.49
N ILE A 23 11.30 -1.50 5.68
CA ILE A 23 10.92 -0.09 5.55
C ILE A 23 10.02 0.28 6.72
N SER A 24 10.24 1.47 7.30
CA SER A 24 9.41 1.98 8.38
C SER A 24 8.03 2.40 7.87
N ALA A 25 7.00 1.61 8.19
CA ALA A 25 5.61 1.95 7.84
C ALA A 25 5.18 3.32 8.40
N SER A 26 5.68 3.70 9.58
CA SER A 26 5.44 5.01 10.20
C SER A 26 6.07 6.16 9.41
N GLU A 27 7.20 5.91 8.75
CA GLU A 27 7.84 6.89 7.89
C GLU A 27 7.09 7.07 6.58
N VAL A 28 6.73 5.95 5.93
CA VAL A 28 5.89 5.95 4.72
C VAL A 28 4.60 6.71 4.99
N ALA A 29 3.88 6.39 6.08
CA ALA A 29 2.65 7.08 6.48
C ALA A 29 2.83 8.59 6.64
N ARG A 30 3.94 9.03 7.25
CA ARG A 30 4.22 10.46 7.46
C ARG A 30 4.39 11.22 6.14
N LYS A 31 5.06 10.58 5.17
CA LYS A 31 5.39 11.14 3.86
C LYS A 31 4.21 11.11 2.90
N THR A 32 3.43 10.02 2.91
CA THR A 32 2.32 9.80 1.98
C THR A 32 0.96 10.21 2.54
N LYS A 33 0.88 10.50 3.84
CA LYS A 33 -0.38 10.75 4.58
C LYS A 33 -1.33 9.57 4.62
N VAL A 34 -0.85 8.38 4.26
CA VAL A 34 -1.61 7.13 4.32
C VAL A 34 -1.55 6.55 5.72
N ASP A 35 -2.67 5.99 6.18
CA ASP A 35 -2.76 5.35 7.49
C ASP A 35 -1.80 4.16 7.64
N VAL A 36 -1.14 4.05 8.79
CA VAL A 36 -0.18 2.96 9.07
C VAL A 36 -0.86 1.59 9.06
N GLY A 37 -2.12 1.51 9.48
CA GLY A 37 -2.92 0.30 9.41
C GLY A 37 -3.07 -0.21 7.99
N LEU A 38 -3.25 0.68 7.00
CA LEU A 38 -3.29 0.28 5.59
C LEU A 38 -1.96 -0.28 5.09
N LEU A 39 -0.86 0.38 5.45
CA LEU A 39 0.51 0.00 5.06
C LEU A 39 0.98 -1.30 5.71
N THR A 40 0.34 -1.71 6.80
CA THR A 40 0.65 -2.94 7.54
C THR A 40 -0.42 -4.03 7.34
N GLY A 41 -1.46 -3.77 6.55
CA GLY A 41 -2.58 -4.69 6.33
C GLY A 41 -3.48 -4.92 7.55
N LYS A 42 -3.44 -4.03 8.54
CA LYS A 42 -4.23 -4.09 9.79
C LYS A 42 -5.47 -3.21 9.79
N ALA A 43 -5.64 -2.35 8.79
CA ALA A 43 -6.82 -1.51 8.66
C ALA A 43 -8.04 -2.30 8.14
N GLU A 44 -9.22 -1.97 8.66
CA GLU A 44 -10.49 -2.59 8.23
C GLU A 44 -11.00 -2.08 6.89
N ARG A 45 -10.48 -0.94 6.42
CA ARG A 45 -10.80 -0.37 5.11
C ARG A 45 -9.72 -0.67 4.08
N LYS A 46 -10.10 -0.58 2.82
CA LYS A 46 -9.17 -0.64 1.68
C LYS A 46 -8.44 0.70 1.48
N MET A 47 -7.25 0.60 0.90
CA MET A 47 -6.53 1.74 0.36
C MET A 47 -7.23 2.22 -0.91
N ASN A 48 -7.48 3.53 -1.03
CA ASN A 48 -8.04 4.10 -2.26
C ASN A 48 -6.94 4.33 -3.31
N ALA A 49 -7.34 4.59 -4.56
CA ALA A 49 -6.42 4.78 -5.68
C ALA A 49 -5.38 5.89 -5.45
N SER A 50 -5.78 7.02 -4.85
CA SER A 50 -4.86 8.15 -4.58
C SER A 50 -3.83 7.78 -3.50
N GLU A 51 -4.25 7.07 -2.46
CA GLU A 51 -3.36 6.55 -1.41
C GLU A 51 -2.37 5.54 -1.99
N MET A 52 -2.85 4.62 -2.83
CA MET A 52 -2.03 3.61 -3.51
C MET A 52 -0.95 4.29 -4.37
N LEU A 53 -1.35 5.24 -5.23
CA LEU A 53 -0.41 5.96 -6.09
C LEU A 53 0.61 6.76 -5.28
N SER A 54 0.20 7.39 -4.17
CA SER A 54 1.11 8.14 -3.30
C SER A 54 2.16 7.22 -2.66
N VAL A 55 1.75 6.03 -2.23
CA VAL A 55 2.66 5.04 -1.64
C VAL A 55 3.59 4.45 -2.70
N CYS A 56 3.08 4.11 -3.88
CA CYS A 56 3.88 3.61 -5.00
C CYS A 56 4.94 4.64 -5.42
N ALA A 57 4.56 5.92 -5.56
CA ALA A 57 5.49 6.98 -5.90
C ALA A 57 6.60 7.17 -4.83
N TYR A 58 6.26 7.07 -3.54
CA TYR A 58 7.24 7.18 -2.47
C TYR A 58 8.19 5.96 -2.39
N LEU A 59 7.66 4.76 -2.64
CA LEU A 59 8.41 3.51 -2.58
C LEU A 59 9.12 3.17 -3.90
N GLU A 60 8.97 4.01 -4.93
CA GLU A 60 9.46 3.80 -6.29
C GLU A 60 8.98 2.45 -6.90
N ILE A 61 7.74 2.09 -6.58
CA ILE A 61 7.08 0.89 -7.12
C ILE A 61 6.23 1.29 -8.33
N GLU A 62 6.34 0.55 -9.43
CA GLU A 62 5.42 0.71 -10.55
C GLU A 62 4.03 0.15 -10.17
N PRO A 63 2.96 0.96 -10.16
CA PRO A 63 1.65 0.51 -9.67
C PRO A 63 1.08 -0.71 -10.39
N LEU A 64 1.37 -0.84 -11.69
CA LEU A 64 0.94 -1.98 -12.51
C LEU A 64 1.63 -3.30 -12.11
N SER A 65 2.76 -3.25 -11.41
CA SER A 65 3.43 -4.45 -10.89
C SER A 65 2.71 -5.09 -9.70
N LEU A 66 1.75 -4.37 -9.09
CA LEU A 66 1.02 -4.79 -7.89
C LEU A 66 -0.33 -5.47 -8.20
N ILE A 67 -0.78 -5.45 -9.46
CA ILE A 67 -2.11 -5.92 -9.89
C ILE A 67 -2.09 -7.39 -10.27
#